data_AF-A0A183NFX6-F1
#
_entry.id   AF-A0A183NFX6-F1
#
_cell.length_a   1.000
_cell.length_b   1.000
_cell.length_c   1.000
_cell.angle_alpha   90.00
_cell.angle_beta   90.00
_cell.angle_gamma   90.00
#
_symmetry.space_group_name_H-M   'P 1'
#
loop_
_entity.id
_entity.type
_entity.pdbx_description
1 polymer ?
#
loop_
_entity_poly.entity_id
_entity_poly.type
_entity_poly.pdbx_seq_one_letter_code
_entity_poly.pdbx_strand_id
1 'polypeptide(L)'
;MDKKGSVMLKGGEIQSVWTSETSRKYQEQKKCVQDQIYNASKNYFNFSDYIMSSINDDIKKVTQAVIHEASGLDIARSAFEDWINDSPGEKYLRHLPGVAFDSKQLFYLIYAQVSNHKNVNLCD
;
A
#
# COMPACT_ATOMS: atom_id res chain seq x y z
N MET A 1 -9.41 -1.45 -0.60
CA MET A 1 -10.55 -0.49 -0.69
C MET A 1 -10.55 0.34 0.58
N ASP A 2 -10.63 1.67 0.50
CA ASP A 2 -10.61 2.55 1.67
C ASP A 2 -12.03 2.89 2.16
N LYS A 3 -12.14 3.63 3.27
CA LYS A 3 -13.44 4.03 3.84
C LYS A 3 -14.31 4.83 2.86
N LYS A 4 -13.72 5.55 1.90
CA LYS A 4 -14.48 6.31 0.89
C LYS A 4 -14.94 5.42 -0.25
N GLY A 5 -14.14 4.42 -0.63
CA GLY A 5 -14.54 3.40 -1.59
C GLY A 5 -15.60 2.46 -1.03
N SER A 6 -15.65 2.24 0.29
CA SER A 6 -16.56 1.28 0.92
C SER A 6 -18.03 1.74 1.07
N VAL A 7 -18.45 2.77 0.35
CA VAL A 7 -19.84 3.22 0.34
C VAL A 7 -20.43 3.19 -1.06
N MET A 8 -21.72 2.90 -1.15
CA MET A 8 -22.49 2.93 -2.39
C MET A 8 -23.74 3.79 -2.22
N LEU A 9 -24.21 4.40 -3.31
CA LEU A 9 -25.51 5.06 -3.31
C LEU A 9 -26.62 4.01 -3.46
N LYS A 10 -27.52 3.93 -2.49
CA LYS A 10 -28.67 3.02 -2.52
C LYS A 10 -29.92 3.78 -2.13
N GLY A 11 -30.85 3.93 -3.07
CA GLY A 11 -32.12 4.63 -2.84
C GLY A 11 -31.97 6.12 -2.51
N GLY A 12 -30.89 6.78 -2.94
CA GLY A 12 -30.60 8.19 -2.64
C GLY A 12 -29.78 8.41 -1.38
N GLU A 13 -29.46 7.36 -0.61
CA GLU A 13 -28.61 7.44 0.57
C GLU A 13 -27.26 6.77 0.34
N ILE A 14 -26.21 7.33 0.97
CA ILE A 14 -24.88 6.73 0.98
C ILE A 14 -24.87 5.65 2.08
N GLN A 15 -24.74 4.39 1.68
CA GLN A 15 -24.69 3.25 2.60
C GLN A 15 -23.34 2.54 2.54
N SER A 16 -22.87 2.09 3.70
CA SER A 16 -21.68 1.24 3.79
C SER A 16 -21.93 -0.11 3.14
N VAL A 17 -20.99 -0.56 2.32
CA VAL A 17 -20.95 -1.92 1.76
C VAL A 17 -20.27 -2.90 2.73
N TRP A 18 -19.63 -2.37 3.78
CA TRP A 18 -18.97 -3.15 4.82
C TRP A 18 -19.91 -3.46 5.96
N THR A 19 -19.75 -4.67 6.50
CA THR A 19 -20.30 -5.04 7.80
C THR A 19 -19.59 -4.27 8.93
N SER A 20 -20.19 -4.28 10.13
CA SER A 20 -19.56 -3.73 11.33
C SER A 20 -18.22 -4.40 11.63
N GLU A 21 -18.14 -5.73 11.46
CA GLU A 21 -16.93 -6.50 11.68
C GLU A 21 -15.82 -6.16 10.67
N THR A 22 -16.17 -6.05 9.39
CA THR A 22 -15.22 -5.59 8.35
C THR A 22 -14.69 -4.19 8.66
N SER A 23 -15.59 -3.29 9.09
CA SER A 23 -15.22 -1.93 9.47
C SER A 23 -14.27 -1.90 10.67
N ARG A 24 -14.51 -2.74 11.68
CA ARG A 24 -13.65 -2.89 12.85
C ARG A 24 -12.26 -3.36 12.47
N LYS A 25 -12.16 -4.46 11.71
CA LYS A 25 -10.88 -5.00 11.24
C LYS A 25 -10.11 -3.98 10.39
N TYR A 26 -10.79 -3.22 9.54
CA TYR A 26 -10.15 -2.16 8.77
C TYR A 26 -9.55 -1.07 9.68
N GLN A 27 -10.24 -0.65 10.75
CA GLN A 27 -9.67 0.34 11.68
C GLN A 27 -8.45 -0.22 12.43
N GLU A 28 -8.46 -1.50 12.80
CA GLU A 28 -7.32 -2.16 13.45
C GLU A 28 -6.09 -2.18 12.56
N GLN A 29 -6.25 -2.59 11.30
CA GLN A 29 -5.16 -2.60 10.33
C GLN A 29 -4.67 -1.20 10.00
N LYS A 30 -5.59 -0.24 9.84
CA LYS A 30 -5.24 1.17 9.63
C LYS A 30 -4.41 1.72 10.80
N LYS A 31 -4.77 1.38 12.03
CA LYS A 31 -4.02 1.81 13.22
C LYS A 31 -2.61 1.23 13.23
N CYS A 32 -2.44 -0.04 12.87
CA CYS A 32 -1.11 -0.65 12.73
C CYS A 32 -0.21 0.17 11.79
N VAL A 33 -0.71 0.50 10.59
CA VAL A 33 0.05 1.31 9.62
C VAL A 33 0.36 2.71 10.18
N GLN A 34 -0.60 3.33 10.85
CA GLN A 34 -0.41 4.65 11.48
C GLN A 34 0.70 4.60 12.55
N ASP A 35 0.69 3.58 13.41
CA ASP A 35 1.66 3.40 14.49
C ASP A 35 3.06 3.13 13.92
N GLN A 36 3.16 2.39 12.80
CA GLN A 36 4.44 2.19 12.12
C GLN A 36 5.00 3.50 11.54
N ILE A 37 4.18 4.29 10.83
CA ILE A 37 4.61 5.59 10.29
C ILE A 37 5.01 6.54 11.41
N TYR A 38 4.25 6.56 12.50
CA TYR A 38 4.55 7.35 13.69
C TYR A 38 5.93 6.99 14.26
N ASN A 39 6.16 5.70 14.55
CA ASN A 39 7.40 5.23 15.14
C ASN A 39 8.59 5.43 14.20
N ALA A 40 8.42 5.14 12.91
CA ALA A 40 9.46 5.35 11.91
C ALA A 40 9.85 6.84 11.80
N SER A 41 8.86 7.74 11.78
CA SER A 41 9.12 9.19 11.73
C SER A 41 9.82 9.67 13.00
N LYS A 42 9.34 9.24 14.17
CA LYS A 42 9.95 9.58 15.46
C LYS A 42 11.41 9.15 15.52
N ASN A 43 11.70 7.92 15.12
CA ASN A 43 13.04 7.35 15.19
C ASN A 43 13.97 7.93 14.13
N TYR A 44 13.52 8.06 12.89
CA TYR A 44 14.34 8.51 11.76
C TYR A 44 14.75 9.98 11.91
N PHE A 45 13.83 10.85 12.35
CA PHE A 45 14.10 12.27 12.53
C PHE A 45 14.47 12.66 13.97
N ASN A 46 14.46 11.70 14.91
CA ASN A 46 14.64 11.93 16.34
C ASN A 46 13.71 13.02 16.90
N PHE A 47 12.43 12.98 16.51
CA PHE A 47 11.44 13.97 16.93
C PHE A 47 11.00 13.78 18.38
N SER A 48 10.81 14.89 19.09
CA SER A 48 10.20 14.89 20.42
C SER A 48 8.71 14.57 20.35
N ASP A 49 8.13 14.14 21.46
CA ASP A 49 6.67 13.87 21.54
C ASP A 49 5.82 15.11 21.23
N TYR A 50 6.33 16.31 21.50
CA TYR A 50 5.68 17.57 21.15
C TYR A 50 5.57 17.76 19.63
N ILE A 51 6.66 17.54 18.89
CA ILE A 51 6.67 17.61 17.42
C ILE A 51 5.80 16.51 16.84
N MET A 52 5.92 15.28 17.35
CA MET A 52 5.09 14.16 16.91
C MET A 52 3.59 14.40 17.10
N SER A 53 3.19 15.01 18.22
CA SER A 53 1.80 15.42 18.46
C SER A 53 1.33 16.45 17.42
N SER A 54 2.18 17.43 17.09
CA SER A 54 1.89 18.49 16.13
C SER A 54 1.69 17.97 14.69
N ILE A 55 2.36 16.87 14.32
CA ILE A 55 2.26 16.27 12.97
C ILE A 55 1.28 15.08 12.90
N ASN A 56 0.57 14.75 13.99
CA ASN A 56 -0.27 13.55 14.05
C ASN A 56 -1.37 13.53 12.98
N ASP A 57 -1.95 14.69 12.63
CA ASP A 57 -2.95 14.76 11.55
C ASP A 57 -2.34 14.53 10.16
N ASP A 58 -1.09 14.93 9.94
CA ASP A 58 -0.38 14.62 8.71
C ASP A 58 -0.01 13.14 8.65
N ILE A 59 0.38 12.52 9.78
CA ILE A 59 0.57 11.07 9.88
C ILE A 59 -0.72 10.32 9.51
N LYS A 60 -1.90 10.78 9.96
CA LYS A 60 -3.19 10.17 9.56
C LYS A 60 -3.45 10.29 8.05
N LYS A 61 -3.09 11.42 7.43
CA LYS A 61 -3.24 11.61 5.97
C LYS A 61 -2.29 10.70 5.20
N VAL A 62 -1.01 10.66 5.61
CA VAL A 62 0.01 9.79 5.01
C VAL A 62 -0.39 8.33 5.15
N THR A 63 -0.91 7.90 6.30
CA THR A 63 -1.43 6.54 6.52
C THR A 63 -2.41 6.11 5.43
N GLN A 64 -3.33 6.99 5.03
CA GLN A 64 -4.29 6.66 3.97
C GLN A 64 -3.61 6.51 2.61
N ALA A 65 -2.67 7.39 2.27
CA ALA A 65 -1.90 7.29 1.02
C ALA A 65 -1.09 5.99 0.99
N VAL A 66 -0.44 5.64 2.10
CA VAL A 66 0.32 4.40 2.27
C VAL A 66 -0.54 3.17 2.07
N ILE A 67 -1.73 3.12 2.68
CA ILE A 67 -2.67 1.99 2.47
C ILE A 67 -3.05 1.86 1.00
N HIS A 68 -3.26 2.96 0.28
CA HIS A 68 -3.60 2.93 -1.14
C HIS A 68 -2.43 2.42 -1.99
N GLU A 69 -1.22 2.93 -1.75
CA GLU A 69 0.00 2.51 -2.43
C GLU A 69 0.27 1.02 -2.19
N ALA A 70 0.17 0.56 -0.94
CA ALA A 70 0.30 -0.85 -0.56
C ALA A 70 -0.67 -1.76 -1.32
N SER A 71 -1.95 -1.40 -1.23
CA SER A 71 -3.02 -2.21 -1.80
C SER A 71 -2.91 -2.26 -3.32
N GLY A 72 -2.52 -1.15 -3.94
CA GLY A 72 -2.27 -1.08 -5.38
C GLY A 72 -1.10 -1.96 -5.81
N LEU A 73 0.02 -1.92 -5.07
CA LEU A 73 1.18 -2.76 -5.33
C LEU A 73 0.85 -4.25 -5.17
N ASP A 74 0.12 -4.63 -4.13
CA ASP A 74 -0.28 -6.01 -3.87
C ASP A 74 -1.21 -6.55 -4.97
N ILE A 75 -2.22 -5.78 -5.38
CA ILE A 75 -3.11 -6.14 -6.49
C ILE A 75 -2.31 -6.29 -7.79
N ALA A 76 -1.40 -5.36 -8.07
CA ALA A 76 -0.57 -5.41 -9.28
C ALA A 76 0.37 -6.63 -9.25
N ARG A 77 0.91 -7.00 -8.08
CA ARG A 77 1.72 -8.20 -7.91
C ARG A 77 0.90 -9.45 -8.17
N SER A 78 -0.28 -9.57 -7.56
CA SER A 78 -1.17 -10.72 -7.76
C SER A 78 -1.51 -10.90 -9.24
N ALA A 79 -1.89 -9.82 -9.93
CA ALA A 79 -2.20 -9.86 -11.37
C ALA A 79 -0.98 -10.25 -12.23
N PHE A 80 0.22 -9.82 -11.83
CA PHE A 80 1.46 -10.20 -12.50
C PHE A 80 1.80 -11.68 -12.29
N GLU A 81 1.59 -12.21 -11.08
CA GLU A 81 1.79 -13.63 -10.77
C GLU A 81 0.80 -14.50 -11.53
N ASP A 82 -0.48 -14.13 -11.57
CA ASP A 82 -1.51 -14.82 -12.37
C ASP A 82 -1.14 -14.83 -13.86
N TRP A 83 -0.71 -13.68 -14.40
CA TRP A 83 -0.31 -13.57 -15.81
C TRP A 83 0.89 -14.46 -16.17
N ILE A 84 1.88 -14.57 -15.28
CA ILE A 84 3.03 -15.47 -15.47
C ILE A 84 2.60 -16.93 -15.45
N ASN A 85 1.68 -17.28 -14.54
CA ASN A 85 1.23 -18.67 -14.36
C ASN A 85 0.30 -19.15 -15.47
N ASP A 86 -0.55 -18.27 -16.02
CA ASP A 86 -1.57 -18.61 -17.01
C ASP A 86 -1.11 -18.44 -18.47
N SER A 87 0.02 -17.76 -18.71
CA SER A 87 0.59 -17.59 -20.05
C SER A 87 1.60 -18.71 -20.39
N PRO A 88 1.83 -19.04 -21.67
CA PRO A 88 2.93 -19.92 -22.10
C PRO A 88 4.29 -19.19 -21.95
N GLY A 89 4.67 -18.96 -20.69
CA GLY A 89 5.55 -17.89 -20.19
C GLY A 89 7.03 -17.92 -20.60
N GLU A 90 7.51 -18.93 -21.31
CA GLU A 90 8.94 -18.98 -21.69
C GLU A 90 9.38 -17.83 -22.60
N LYS A 91 8.46 -17.22 -23.37
CA LYS A 91 8.82 -16.14 -24.31
C LYS A 91 9.00 -14.77 -23.63
N TYR A 92 8.29 -14.51 -22.53
CA TYR A 92 8.23 -13.18 -21.88
C TYR A 92 8.98 -13.10 -20.54
N LEU A 93 9.36 -14.24 -19.96
CA LEU A 93 10.24 -14.33 -18.79
C LEU A 93 11.74 -14.23 -19.15
N ARG A 94 12.07 -13.75 -20.35
CA ARG A 94 13.47 -13.54 -20.72
C ARG A 94 14.05 -12.46 -19.81
N HIS A 95 15.15 -12.80 -19.14
CA HIS A 95 15.97 -11.83 -18.44
C HIS A 95 16.29 -10.67 -19.38
N LEU A 96 16.12 -9.44 -18.89
CA LEU A 96 16.50 -8.26 -19.65
C LEU A 96 18.02 -8.30 -19.88
N PRO A 97 18.50 -8.03 -21.11
CA PRO A 97 19.92 -8.08 -21.41
C PRO A 97 20.68 -7.06 -20.53
N GLY A 98 21.75 -7.52 -19.89
CA GLY A 98 22.59 -6.68 -19.03
C GLY A 98 22.04 -6.43 -17.62
N VAL A 99 20.96 -7.10 -17.21
CA VAL A 99 20.37 -6.96 -15.88
C VAL A 99 20.28 -8.32 -15.19
N ALA A 100 20.79 -8.42 -13.97
CA ALA A 100 20.86 -9.67 -13.21
C ALA A 100 19.56 -9.98 -12.41
N PHE A 101 18.46 -9.31 -12.73
CA PHE A 101 17.19 -9.44 -12.01
C PHE A 101 16.21 -10.33 -12.76
N ASP A 102 15.54 -11.22 -12.03
CA ASP A 102 14.41 -12.00 -12.56
C ASP A 102 13.15 -11.12 -12.73
N SER A 103 12.12 -11.66 -13.37
CA SER A 103 10.90 -10.90 -13.66
C SER A 103 10.17 -10.40 -12.40
N LYS A 104 10.25 -11.12 -11.26
CA LYS A 104 9.65 -10.69 -9.99
C LYS A 104 10.45 -9.55 -9.37
N GLN A 105 11.77 -9.62 -9.40
CA GLN A 105 12.66 -8.55 -8.94
C GLN A 105 12.51 -7.30 -9.81
N LEU A 106 12.37 -7.46 -11.13
CA LEU A 106 12.14 -6.37 -12.07
C LEU A 106 10.80 -5.66 -11.82
N PHE A 107 9.73 -6.39 -11.46
CA PHE A 107 8.45 -5.79 -11.08
C PHE A 107 8.62 -4.76 -9.95
N TYR A 108 9.30 -5.14 -8.86
CA TYR A 108 9.55 -4.25 -7.74
C TYR A 108 10.54 -3.13 -8.07
N LEU A 109 11.55 -3.40 -8.90
CA LEU A 109 12.50 -2.39 -9.35
C LEU A 109 11.80 -1.29 -10.17
N ILE A 110 10.91 -1.67 -11.10
CA ILE A 110 10.12 -0.74 -11.91
C ILE A 110 9.18 0.08 -11.01
N TYR A 111 8.50 -0.57 -10.07
CA TYR A 111 7.67 0.13 -9.08
C TYR A 111 8.50 1.16 -8.30
N ALA A 112 9.68 0.80 -7.82
CA ALA A 112 10.57 1.69 -7.09
C ALA A 112 11.09 2.85 -7.96
N GLN A 113 11.38 2.62 -9.24
CA GLN A 113 11.80 3.67 -10.19
C GLN A 113 10.72 4.73 -10.41
N VAL A 114 9.46 4.30 -10.57
CA VAL A 114 8.30 5.20 -10.67
C VAL A 114 8.05 5.90 -9.33
N SER A 115 8.30 5.19 -8.23
CA SER A 115 8.09 5.65 -6.87
C SER A 115 9.29 6.36 -6.26
N ASN A 116 10.38 6.64 -6.99
CA ASN A 116 11.54 7.41 -6.48
C ASN A 116 11.21 8.88 -6.12
N HIS A 117 9.92 9.22 -6.05
CA HIS A 117 9.37 10.40 -5.39
C HIS A 117 8.68 10.13 -4.03
N LYS A 118 8.51 8.88 -3.57
CA LYS A 118 7.84 8.46 -2.31
C LYS A 118 8.29 7.06 -1.84
N ASN A 119 8.94 6.97 -0.66
CA ASN A 119 9.35 5.72 -0.03
C ASN A 119 8.33 5.24 1.02
N VAL A 120 7.70 4.06 0.87
CA VAL A 120 7.12 3.30 1.99
C VAL A 120 7.14 1.77 1.73
N ASN A 121 7.60 0.98 2.72
CA ASN A 121 7.40 -0.47 2.83
C ASN A 121 6.23 -0.75 3.78
N LEU A 122 5.42 -1.79 3.51
CA LEU A 122 4.32 -2.21 4.39
C LEU A 122 4.55 -3.56 5.06
N CYS A 123 3.90 -3.69 6.21
CA CYS A 123 3.89 -4.83 7.13
C CYS A 123 3.35 -6.10 6.47
N ASP A 124 3.98 -7.23 6.80
CA ASP A 124 3.47 -8.59 6.60
C ASP A 124 2.34 -8.93 7.59
#